data_AF-A0AAZ1X2C7-F1
#
_entry.id   AF-A0AAZ1X2C7-F1
#
_cell.length_a   1.000
_cell.length_b   1.000
_cell.length_c   1.000
_cell.angle_alpha   90.00
_cell.angle_beta   90.00
_cell.angle_gamma   90.00
#
_symmetry.space_group_name_H-M   'P 1'
#
loop_
_entity.id
_entity.type
_entity.pdbx_description
1 polymer ?
#
loop_
_entity_poly.entity_id
_entity_poly.type
_entity_poly.pdbx_seq_one_letter_code
_entity_poly.pdbx_strand_id
1 'polypeptide(L)'
;MADEENLPSGWEKRMSRNSGKVYYFNHITNASQWERPVGDGRGEPDKVRCSHLLVKHNQSRRPSSWREQNITRSKDEALDLIQKYIEQIKSGQEKFESLASQFSDCSSAKNGGDLGLFGRGYNLVGEGFDLVTLRRTRAYVADVRTYLTPNGNCTLCTNPLQGNRLQK
;
A
#
# COMPACT_ATOMS: atom_id res chain seq x y z
N MET A 1 -14.50 -35.96 4.67
CA MET A 1 -13.54 -35.71 3.57
C MET A 1 -13.94 -34.38 2.96
N ALA A 2 -13.38 -33.26 3.40
CA ALA A 2 -13.84 -31.90 3.05
C ALA A 2 -12.68 -30.90 2.88
N ASP A 3 -11.44 -31.38 2.71
CA ASP A 3 -10.23 -30.54 2.80
C ASP A 3 -9.51 -30.34 1.44
N GLU A 4 -10.22 -30.54 0.33
CA GLU A 4 -9.71 -30.25 -1.03
C GLU A 4 -10.36 -29.03 -1.69
N GLU A 5 -11.36 -28.40 -1.07
CA GLU A 5 -12.13 -27.36 -1.75
C GLU A 5 -11.38 -26.03 -1.86
N ASN A 6 -10.96 -25.76 -3.10
CA ASN A 6 -10.53 -24.50 -3.71
C ASN A 6 -9.35 -23.80 -3.02
N LEU A 7 -8.14 -24.17 -3.45
CA LEU A 7 -7.03 -23.22 -3.44
C LEU A 7 -7.25 -22.19 -4.57
N PRO A 8 -6.78 -20.95 -4.38
CA PRO A 8 -6.77 -19.99 -5.48
C PRO A 8 -5.95 -20.57 -6.64
N SER A 9 -6.40 -20.43 -7.89
CA SER A 9 -5.61 -20.70 -9.11
C SER A 9 -4.16 -20.23 -8.96
N GLY A 10 -3.27 -21.05 -9.48
CA GLY A 10 -1.84 -20.91 -9.28
C GLY A 10 -1.34 -21.63 -8.02
N TRP A 11 -2.15 -21.82 -6.99
CA TRP A 11 -1.69 -22.45 -5.75
C TRP A 11 -1.91 -23.95 -5.69
N GLU A 12 -0.90 -24.65 -5.18
CA GLU A 12 -0.85 -26.09 -4.98
C GLU A 12 -0.38 -26.39 -3.56
N LYS A 13 -1.02 -27.36 -2.90
CA LYS A 13 -0.58 -27.88 -1.61
C LYS A 13 0.55 -28.89 -1.83
N ARG A 14 1.73 -28.64 -1.25
CA ARG A 14 2.90 -29.51 -1.34
C ARG A 14 3.37 -29.94 0.05
N MET A 15 4.18 -31.00 0.09
CA MET A 15 4.83 -31.49 1.31
C MET A 15 6.33 -31.27 1.22
N SER A 16 6.91 -30.63 2.23
CA SER A 16 8.35 -30.42 2.30
C SER A 16 9.06 -31.77 2.50
N ARG A 17 10.03 -32.09 1.63
CA ARG A 17 10.83 -33.31 1.72
C ARG A 17 11.66 -33.39 3.01
N ASN A 18 12.03 -32.24 3.58
CA ASN A 18 12.93 -32.18 4.73
C ASN A 18 12.18 -32.19 6.06
N SER A 19 10.99 -31.57 6.12
CA SER A 19 10.25 -31.40 7.38
C SER A 19 8.95 -32.21 7.45
N GLY A 20 8.51 -32.82 6.34
CA GLY A 20 7.21 -33.47 6.22
C GLY A 20 6.01 -32.52 6.36
N LYS A 21 6.26 -31.21 6.52
CA LYS A 21 5.21 -30.22 6.72
C LYS A 21 4.58 -29.82 5.40
N VAL A 22 3.28 -29.58 5.44
CA VAL A 22 2.54 -29.00 4.32
C VAL A 22 2.96 -27.54 4.13
N TYR A 23 3.16 -27.15 2.88
CA TYR A 23 3.31 -25.76 2.44
C TYR A 23 2.51 -25.55 1.15
N TYR A 24 2.26 -24.30 0.79
CA TYR A 24 1.53 -23.92 -0.42
C TYR A 24 2.50 -23.29 -1.41
N PHE A 25 2.46 -23.76 -2.65
CA PHE A 25 3.33 -23.31 -3.73
C PHE A 25 2.50 -22.70 -4.85
N ASN A 26 2.86 -21.50 -5.29
CA ASN A 26 2.24 -20.87 -6.43
C ASN A 26 3.06 -21.14 -7.70
N HIS A 27 2.54 -21.91 -8.65
CA HIS A 27 3.25 -22.24 -9.89
C HIS A 27 3.25 -21.11 -10.93
N ILE A 28 2.43 -20.08 -10.76
CA ILE A 28 2.42 -18.88 -11.61
C ILE A 28 3.54 -17.92 -11.17
N THR A 29 3.69 -17.70 -9.86
CA THR A 29 4.67 -16.74 -9.30
C THR A 29 5.95 -17.39 -8.78
N ASN A 30 6.01 -18.73 -8.75
CA ASN A 30 7.04 -19.53 -8.06
C ASN A 30 7.21 -19.19 -6.56
N ALA A 31 6.20 -18.58 -5.93
CA ALA A 31 6.21 -18.27 -4.51
C ALA A 31 5.88 -19.51 -3.66
N SER A 32 6.39 -19.57 -2.42
CA SER A 32 6.02 -20.59 -1.44
C SER A 32 5.69 -19.95 -0.09
N GLN A 33 4.70 -20.50 0.62
CA GLN A 33 4.28 -20.03 1.94
C GLN A 33 3.74 -21.18 2.79
N TRP A 34 3.73 -21.02 4.11
CA TRP A 34 3.25 -22.04 5.03
C TRP A 34 1.74 -21.91 5.30
N GLU A 35 1.22 -20.69 5.26
CA GLU A 35 -0.17 -20.35 5.48
C GLU A 35 -1.03 -20.66 4.24
N ARG A 36 -2.26 -21.16 4.44
CA ARG A 36 -3.16 -21.44 3.31
C ARG A 36 -3.48 -20.14 2.57
N PRO A 37 -3.22 -20.06 1.24
CA PRO A 37 -3.50 -18.86 0.47
C PRO A 37 -5.00 -18.63 0.41
N VAL A 38 -5.41 -17.40 0.74
CA VAL A 38 -6.79 -16.93 0.70
C VAL A 38 -6.95 -16.07 -0.56
N GLY A 39 -7.82 -16.49 -1.47
CA GLY A 39 -8.00 -15.82 -2.76
C GLY A 39 -8.86 -16.64 -3.73
N ASP A 40 -9.47 -15.99 -4.70
CA ASP A 40 -10.38 -16.58 -5.70
C ASP A 40 -9.64 -17.21 -6.90
N GLY A 41 -8.31 -17.25 -6.86
CA GLY A 41 -7.48 -17.77 -7.93
C GLY A 41 -7.20 -16.80 -9.04
N ARG A 42 -7.53 -15.53 -8.86
CA ARG A 42 -6.94 -14.49 -9.68
C ARG A 42 -5.58 -14.22 -9.06
N GLY A 43 -4.50 -14.30 -9.86
CA GLY A 43 -3.20 -13.81 -9.42
C GLY A 43 -3.35 -12.41 -8.83
N GLU A 44 -2.47 -12.04 -7.88
CA GLU A 44 -2.56 -10.72 -7.25
C GLU A 44 -2.67 -9.64 -8.33
N PRO A 45 -3.64 -8.72 -8.24
CA PRO A 45 -3.89 -7.78 -9.31
C PRO A 45 -2.66 -6.89 -9.53
N ASP A 46 -2.26 -6.72 -10.80
CA ASP A 46 -1.13 -5.87 -11.19
C ASP A 46 -1.28 -4.43 -10.72
N LYS A 47 -2.53 -3.99 -10.56
CA LYS A 47 -2.91 -2.66 -10.07
C LYS A 47 -4.07 -2.77 -9.10
N VAL A 48 -3.99 -2.00 -8.02
CA VAL A 48 -5.06 -1.83 -7.04
C VAL A 48 -5.56 -0.39 -7.07
N ARG A 49 -6.82 -0.19 -6.74
CA ARG A 49 -7.36 1.13 -6.40
C ARG A 49 -7.62 1.15 -4.90
N CYS A 50 -7.07 2.14 -4.21
CA CYS A 50 -7.26 2.27 -2.78
C CYS A 50 -7.65 3.71 -2.44
N SER A 51 -8.38 3.85 -1.34
CA SER A 51 -8.60 5.14 -0.69
C SER A 51 -7.91 5.14 0.67
N HIS A 52 -7.54 6.32 1.16
CA HIS A 52 -6.93 6.45 2.48
C HIS A 52 -7.48 7.64 3.26
N LEU A 53 -7.37 7.56 4.59
CA LEU A 53 -7.63 8.65 5.52
C LEU A 53 -6.34 8.85 6.31
N LEU A 54 -5.69 10.01 6.11
CA LEU A 54 -4.43 10.34 6.76
C LEU A 54 -4.69 11.33 7.90
N VAL A 55 -4.22 11.03 9.11
CA VAL A 55 -4.16 12.00 10.20
C VAL A 55 -2.69 12.28 10.50
N LYS A 56 -2.26 13.53 10.34
CA LYS A 56 -0.88 13.96 10.66
C LYS A 56 -0.74 14.29 12.14
N HIS A 57 0.49 14.38 12.59
CA HIS A 57 0.90 14.80 13.94
C HIS A 57 2.15 15.69 13.85
N ASN A 58 2.55 16.29 14.98
CA ASN A 58 3.67 17.23 15.07
C ASN A 58 5.03 16.67 14.60
N GLN A 59 5.25 15.35 14.70
CA GLN A 59 6.45 14.67 14.20
C GLN A 59 6.32 14.20 12.73
N SER A 60 5.22 14.51 12.03
CA SER A 60 5.11 14.23 10.59
C SER A 60 6.15 15.02 9.81
N ARG A 61 6.73 14.44 8.74
CA ARG A 61 7.74 15.11 7.88
C ARG A 61 7.33 16.53 7.43
N ARG A 62 6.03 16.74 7.23
CA ARG A 62 5.41 18.05 6.93
C ARG A 62 4.14 18.19 7.78
N PRO A 63 4.20 18.77 8.99
CA PRO A 63 3.07 18.88 9.92
C PRO A 63 2.15 20.05 9.52
N SER A 64 1.61 19.97 8.31
CA SER A 64 0.74 20.97 7.69
C SER A 64 -0.14 20.29 6.64
N SER A 65 -1.41 20.68 6.53
CA SER A 65 -2.35 20.17 5.55
C SER A 65 -3.26 21.30 5.02
N TRP A 66 -4.17 20.95 4.11
CA TRP A 66 -5.20 21.88 3.65
C TRP A 66 -6.22 22.23 4.75
N ARG A 67 -6.33 21.39 5.79
CA ARG A 67 -7.24 21.59 6.93
C ARG A 67 -6.62 22.48 7.99
N GLU A 68 -5.31 22.36 8.19
CA GLU A 68 -4.60 23.01 9.28
C GLU A 68 -3.17 23.34 8.85
N GLN A 69 -2.82 24.63 8.86
CA GLN A 69 -1.50 25.09 8.42
C GLN A 69 -0.36 24.62 9.34
N ASN A 70 -0.60 24.51 10.65
CA ASN A 70 0.39 24.08 11.63
C ASN A 70 -0.20 23.03 12.57
N ILE A 71 0.14 21.76 12.34
CA ILE A 71 -0.41 20.62 13.08
C ILE A 71 0.42 20.37 14.33
N THR A 72 -0.17 20.62 15.50
CA THR A 72 0.50 20.53 16.80
C THR A 72 0.20 19.24 17.57
N ARG A 73 -0.86 18.53 17.19
CA ARG A 73 -1.31 17.30 17.86
C ARG A 73 -0.21 16.24 17.95
N SER A 74 -0.19 15.49 19.05
CA SER A 74 0.78 14.43 19.29
C SER A 74 0.53 13.21 18.40
N LYS A 75 1.50 12.29 18.38
CA LYS A 75 1.35 11.02 17.68
C LYS A 75 0.23 10.17 18.29
N ASP A 76 0.08 10.20 19.60
CA ASP A 76 -0.94 9.42 20.32
C ASP A 76 -2.34 9.99 20.05
N GLU A 77 -2.50 11.31 20.07
CA GLU A 77 -3.77 11.96 19.70
C GLU A 77 -4.16 11.64 18.25
N ALA A 78 -3.19 11.57 17.33
CA ALA A 78 -3.46 11.15 15.96
C ALA A 78 -3.89 9.68 15.86
N LEU A 79 -3.33 8.79 16.70
CA LEU A 79 -3.75 7.39 16.79
C LEU A 79 -5.17 7.27 17.36
N ASP A 80 -5.49 8.02 18.40
CA ASP A 80 -6.83 8.04 19.01
C ASP A 80 -7.88 8.50 18.00
N LEU A 81 -7.59 9.54 17.20
CA LEU A 81 -8.46 9.98 16.12
C LEU A 81 -8.68 8.89 15.06
N ILE A 82 -7.61 8.19 14.65
CA ILE A 82 -7.73 7.07 13.69
C ILE A 82 -8.57 5.93 14.27
N GLN A 83 -8.36 5.56 15.53
CA GLN A 83 -9.15 4.52 16.20
C GLN A 83 -10.63 4.89 16.26
N LYS A 84 -10.93 6.13 16.66
CA LYS A 84 -12.29 6.67 16.65
C LYS A 84 -12.94 6.58 15.26
N TYR A 85 -12.25 6.97 14.19
CA TYR A 85 -12.79 6.87 12.83
C TYR A 85 -13.02 5.42 12.41
N ILE A 86 -12.12 4.50 12.77
CA ILE A 86 -12.29 3.07 12.52
C ILE A 86 -13.56 2.54 13.20
N GLU A 87 -13.82 2.93 14.45
CA GLU A 87 -15.02 2.54 15.20
C GLU A 87 -16.30 3.09 14.56
N GLN A 88 -16.30 4.36 14.14
CA GLN A 88 -17.44 4.97 13.44
C GLN A 88 -17.74 4.28 12.10
N ILE A 89 -16.71 3.85 11.37
CA ILE A 89 -16.87 3.10 10.11
C ILE A 89 -17.40 1.69 10.40
N LYS A 90 -16.81 0.99 11.37
CA LYS A 90 -17.19 -0.39 11.72
C LYS A 90 -18.61 -0.48 12.27
N SER A 91 -19.03 0.51 13.05
CA SER A 91 -20.40 0.60 13.57
C SER A 91 -21.42 0.99 12.50
N GLY A 92 -20.98 1.41 11.31
CA GLY A 92 -21.84 1.91 10.24
C GLY A 92 -22.40 3.30 10.50
N GLN A 93 -21.95 3.99 11.56
CA GLN A 93 -22.35 5.36 11.87
C GLN A 93 -21.91 6.33 10.77
N GLU A 94 -20.72 6.11 10.21
CA GLU A 94 -20.13 6.97 9.18
C GLU A 94 -19.59 6.16 8.00
N LYS A 95 -19.63 6.76 6.80
CA LYS A 95 -18.98 6.18 5.62
C LYS A 95 -17.51 6.59 5.58
N PHE A 96 -16.65 5.67 5.14
CA PHE A 96 -15.22 5.95 4.96
C PHE A 96 -14.97 7.21 4.12
N GLU A 97 -15.65 7.31 2.97
CA GLU A 97 -15.49 8.43 2.03
C GLU A 97 -15.83 9.78 2.66
N SER A 98 -16.87 9.83 3.49
CA SER A 98 -17.31 11.01 4.22
C SER A 98 -16.26 11.46 5.24
N LEU A 99 -15.71 10.52 6.01
CA LEU A 99 -14.65 10.82 6.97
C LEU A 99 -13.35 11.22 6.28
N ALA A 100 -12.98 10.54 5.19
CA ALA A 100 -11.78 10.86 4.43
C ALA A 100 -11.87 12.26 3.81
N SER A 101 -13.05 12.64 3.29
CA SER A 101 -13.27 13.97 2.73
C SER A 101 -13.13 15.09 3.76
N GLN A 102 -13.63 14.85 4.98
CA GLN A 102 -13.69 15.88 6.03
C GLN A 102 -12.42 15.95 6.87
N PHE A 103 -11.79 14.80 7.15
CA PHE A 103 -10.78 14.69 8.20
C PHE A 103 -9.39 14.29 7.71
N SER A 104 -9.23 13.87 6.44
CA SER A 104 -7.92 13.48 5.92
C SER A 104 -7.02 14.71 5.69
N ASP A 105 -5.82 14.68 6.26
CA ASP A 105 -4.74 15.66 6.05
C ASP A 105 -3.98 15.46 4.72
N CYS A 106 -4.43 14.51 3.88
CA CYS A 106 -3.96 14.35 2.51
C CYS A 106 -4.82 15.16 1.54
N SER A 107 -4.23 15.63 0.45
CA SER A 107 -4.95 16.33 -0.62
C SER A 107 -5.94 15.43 -1.38
N SER A 108 -5.85 14.09 -1.23
CA SER A 108 -6.83 13.12 -1.73
C SER A 108 -8.20 13.26 -1.06
N ALA A 109 -8.30 13.99 0.07
CA ALA A 109 -9.58 14.27 0.75
C ALA A 109 -10.65 14.82 -0.20
N LYS A 110 -10.27 15.69 -1.15
CA LYS A 110 -11.19 16.25 -2.16
C LYS A 110 -11.90 15.19 -3.01
N ASN A 111 -11.37 13.97 -3.06
CA ASN A 111 -11.90 12.83 -3.81
C ASN A 111 -12.25 11.67 -2.85
N GLY A 112 -12.69 11.94 -1.62
CA GLY A 112 -13.05 10.88 -0.68
C GLY A 112 -11.87 10.00 -0.25
N GLY A 113 -10.65 10.52 -0.36
CA GLY A 113 -9.42 9.79 -0.06
C GLY A 113 -8.92 8.90 -1.19
N ASP A 114 -9.55 8.90 -2.38
CA ASP A 114 -9.14 8.08 -3.53
C ASP A 114 -7.71 8.41 -3.98
N LEU A 115 -6.88 7.36 -4.06
CA LEU A 115 -5.50 7.43 -4.55
C LEU A 115 -5.38 7.02 -6.02
N GLY A 116 -6.49 6.61 -6.65
CA GLY A 116 -6.51 6.10 -8.02
C GLY A 116 -5.91 4.70 -8.14
N LEU A 117 -5.72 4.23 -9.37
CA LEU A 117 -5.11 2.94 -9.65
C LEU A 117 -3.59 3.03 -9.58
N PHE A 118 -2.97 2.15 -8.81
CA PHE A 118 -1.53 2.01 -8.74
C PHE A 118 -1.08 0.55 -8.66
N GLY A 119 0.05 0.26 -9.30
CA GLY A 119 0.70 -1.05 -9.21
C GLY A 119 1.72 -1.12 -8.08
N ARG A 120 2.30 -2.31 -7.90
CA ARG A 120 3.42 -2.50 -6.97
C ARG A 120 4.58 -1.56 -7.32
N GLY A 121 5.22 -0.97 -6.31
CA GLY A 121 6.33 -0.04 -6.52
C GLY A 121 5.92 1.41 -6.82
N TYR A 122 4.61 1.71 -6.93
CA TYR A 122 4.14 3.06 -7.16
C TYR A 122 4.51 4.00 -5.99
N ASN A 123 5.07 5.17 -6.32
CA ASN A 123 5.60 6.17 -5.38
C ASN A 123 6.79 5.72 -4.51
N LEU A 124 7.42 4.58 -4.81
CA LEU A 124 8.65 4.18 -4.15
C LEU A 124 9.87 4.72 -4.90
N VAL A 125 10.59 5.63 -4.25
CA VAL A 125 12.05 5.74 -4.36
C VAL A 125 12.59 5.35 -2.97
N GLY A 126 13.02 4.10 -2.80
CA GLY A 126 13.41 3.53 -1.49
C GLY A 126 12.36 2.60 -0.85
N GLU A 127 12.62 2.17 0.40
CA GLU A 127 11.90 1.09 1.13
C GLU A 127 10.38 1.12 0.91
N GLY A 128 9.86 0.04 0.34
CA GLY A 128 8.43 -0.14 0.14
C GLY A 128 7.73 -0.66 1.38
N PHE A 129 6.46 -0.32 1.52
CA PHE A 129 5.58 -0.90 2.52
C PHE A 129 4.44 -1.62 1.80
N ASP A 130 4.38 -2.93 1.95
CA ASP A 130 3.27 -3.74 1.45
C ASP A 130 2.06 -3.52 2.35
N LEU A 131 1.02 -2.90 1.81
CA LEU A 131 -0.22 -2.57 2.53
C LEU A 131 -1.09 -3.80 2.82
N VAL A 132 -0.93 -4.90 2.08
CA VAL A 132 -1.71 -6.13 2.27
C VAL A 132 -1.10 -6.96 3.38
N THR A 133 0.22 -7.08 3.38
CA THR A 133 0.94 -7.90 4.37
C THR A 133 1.44 -7.09 5.58
N LEU A 134 1.31 -5.75 5.53
CA LEU A 134 1.87 -4.81 6.51
C LEU A 134 3.39 -5.01 6.73
N ARG A 135 4.10 -5.51 5.71
CA ARG A 135 5.54 -5.77 5.77
C ARG A 135 6.31 -4.74 4.95
N ARG A 136 7.49 -4.35 5.44
CA ARG A 136 8.45 -3.61 4.61
C ARG A 136 8.96 -4.53 3.50
N THR A 137 8.71 -4.16 2.25
CA THR A 137 9.33 -4.79 1.10
C THR A 137 10.77 -4.27 0.99
N ARG A 138 11.73 -5.20 0.90
CA ARG A 138 13.14 -4.85 0.69
C ARG A 138 13.24 -4.10 -0.64
N ALA A 139 13.52 -2.80 -0.59
CA ALA A 139 13.85 -2.01 -1.77
C ALA A 139 15.31 -1.56 -1.67
N TYR A 140 16.01 -1.62 -2.80
CA TYR A 140 17.37 -1.13 -2.91
C TYR A 140 17.37 0.40 -3.09
N VAL A 141 18.37 1.08 -2.52
CA VAL A 141 18.60 2.50 -2.74
C VAL A 141 19.02 2.69 -4.20
N ALA A 142 18.14 3.30 -5.00
CA ALA A 142 18.54 3.79 -6.32
C ALA A 142 19.38 5.06 -6.12
N ASP A 143 20.64 5.05 -6.59
CA ASP A 143 21.46 6.25 -6.62
C ASP A 143 20.89 7.22 -7.67
N VAL A 144 20.16 8.22 -7.19
CA VAL A 144 19.56 9.25 -8.05
C VAL A 144 20.55 10.32 -8.47
N ARG A 145 21.76 10.38 -7.86
CA ARG A 145 22.74 11.46 -8.12
C ARG A 145 23.16 11.54 -9.58
N THR A 146 23.17 10.42 -10.28
CA THR A 146 23.50 10.33 -11.71
C THR A 146 22.47 11.03 -12.61
N TYR A 147 21.26 11.28 -12.11
CA TYR A 147 20.15 11.88 -12.86
C TYR A 147 19.80 13.27 -12.36
N LEU A 148 20.51 13.79 -11.35
CA LEU A 148 20.32 15.14 -10.82
C LEU A 148 21.09 16.16 -11.67
N THR A 149 20.40 17.20 -12.11
CA THR A 149 21.03 18.45 -12.54
C THR A 149 21.86 19.06 -11.39
N PRO A 150 22.82 19.95 -11.68
CA PRO A 150 23.63 20.64 -10.66
C PRO A 150 22.80 21.41 -9.61
N ASN A 151 21.55 21.74 -9.93
CA ASN A 151 20.60 22.40 -9.03
C ASN A 151 19.81 21.41 -8.15
N GLY A 152 20.08 20.10 -8.24
CA GLY A 152 19.43 19.05 -7.44
C GLY A 152 18.10 18.53 -8.00
N ASN A 153 17.72 18.83 -9.24
CA ASN A 153 16.48 18.35 -9.87
C ASN A 153 16.75 17.17 -10.83
N CYS A 154 15.91 16.13 -10.79
CA CYS A 154 16.01 14.95 -11.68
C CYS A 154 15.68 15.31 -13.14
N THR A 155 16.53 14.90 -14.06
CA THR A 155 16.55 15.40 -15.45
C THR A 155 15.70 14.56 -16.42
N LEU A 156 14.60 13.96 -15.95
CA LEU A 156 13.60 13.20 -16.73
C LEU A 156 13.88 11.68 -16.83
N CYS A 157 12.88 10.86 -16.49
CA CYS A 157 12.86 9.44 -16.90
C CYS A 157 11.65 9.20 -17.80
N THR A 158 11.85 8.69 -19.01
CA THR A 158 10.74 8.21 -19.85
C THR A 158 10.22 6.87 -19.32
N ASN A 159 8.90 6.69 -19.27
CA ASN A 159 8.27 5.46 -18.77
C ASN A 159 7.79 4.59 -19.95
N PRO A 160 8.43 3.43 -20.22
CA PRO A 160 8.08 2.55 -21.34
C PRO A 160 6.72 1.88 -21.22
N LEU A 161 6.24 1.69 -19.99
CA LEU A 161 4.92 1.13 -19.69
C LEU A 161 3.79 2.16 -19.88
N GLN A 162 4.14 3.42 -20.15
CA GLN A 162 3.23 4.50 -20.56
C GLN A 162 3.65 5.10 -21.90
N GLY A 163 4.08 4.28 -22.85
CA GLY A 163 4.40 4.73 -24.21
C GLY A 163 5.59 5.70 -24.27
N ASN A 164 6.61 5.47 -23.44
CA ASN A 164 7.81 6.30 -23.33
C ASN A 164 7.56 7.76 -22.96
N ARG A 165 6.44 8.05 -22.29
CA ARG A 165 6.15 9.40 -21.82
C ARG A 165 7.20 9.84 -20.79
N LEU A 166 7.77 11.03 -20.96
CA LEU A 166 8.64 11.66 -19.96
C LEU A 166 7.87 11.79 -18.65
N GLN A 167 8.25 11.00 -17.66
CA GLN A 167 7.80 11.12 -16.29
C GLN A 167 8.75 12.07 -15.57
N LYS A 168 8.14 13.19 -15.18
CA LYS A 168 8.71 14.13 -14.24
C LYS A 168 8.53 13.60 -12.83
#